data_AF-A0A1J1LH08-F1
#
_entry.id   AF-A0A1J1LH08-F1
#
_cell.length_a   1.000
_cell.length_b   1.000
_cell.length_c   1.000
_cell.angle_alpha   90.00
_cell.angle_beta   90.00
_cell.angle_gamma   90.00
#
_symmetry.space_group_name_H-M   'P 1'
#
loop_
_entity.id
_entity.type
_entity.pdbx_description
1 polymer ?
#
loop_
_entity_poly.entity_id
_entity_poly.type
_entity_poly.pdbx_seq_one_letter_code
_entity_poly.pdbx_strand_id
1 'polypeptide(L)'
;MLKALGMSVDVATRHLVATNPNTPGETLLELLNEFPKPVLSNSQFSILCSTDSPLLYQIPLSTICLLVQLKTAPDSFFNGRLTIQIPMF
;
A
#
# COMPACT_ATOMS: atom_id res chain seq x y z
N MET A 1 -8.28 -3.12 16.89
CA MET A 1 -9.42 -3.79 16.23
C MET A 1 -9.20 -3.99 14.74
N LEU A 2 -8.98 -2.95 13.93
CA LEU A 2 -8.77 -3.09 12.47
C LEU A 2 -7.56 -3.98 12.08
N LYS A 3 -6.45 -3.91 12.82
CA LYS A 3 -5.30 -4.82 12.61
C LYS A 3 -5.69 -6.30 12.72
N ALA A 4 -6.48 -6.66 13.73
CA ALA A 4 -6.95 -8.04 13.90
C ALA A 4 -7.90 -8.47 12.76
N LEU A 5 -8.77 -7.57 12.30
CA LEU A 5 -9.67 -7.81 11.18
C LEU A 5 -8.93 -7.92 9.84
N GLY A 6 -7.80 -7.22 9.68
CA GLY A 6 -6.92 -7.35 8.52
C GLY A 6 -6.30 -8.74 8.37
N MET A 7 -6.25 -9.52 9.46
CA MET A 7 -5.79 -10.91 9.46
C MET A 7 -6.95 -11.93 9.46
N SER A 8 -8.19 -11.48 9.27
CA SER A 8 -9.35 -12.37 9.21
C SER A 8 -9.17 -13.40 8.11
N VAL A 9 -9.65 -14.63 8.31
CA VAL A 9 -9.70 -15.65 7.25
C VAL A 9 -10.67 -15.27 6.12
N ASP A 10 -11.67 -14.44 6.45
CA ASP A 10 -12.67 -13.97 5.49
C ASP A 10 -12.11 -12.84 4.61
N VAL A 11 -12.09 -13.09 3.30
CA VAL A 11 -11.56 -12.16 2.28
C VAL A 11 -12.37 -10.87 2.25
N ALA A 12 -13.70 -10.94 2.40
CA ALA A 12 -14.56 -9.76 2.38
C ALA A 12 -14.26 -8.82 3.56
N THR A 13 -14.01 -9.39 4.75
CA THR A 13 -13.57 -8.65 5.93
C THR A 13 -12.25 -7.93 5.67
N ARG A 14 -11.25 -8.61 5.11
CA ARG A 14 -9.95 -7.98 4.80
C ARG A 14 -10.09 -6.86 3.76
N HIS A 15 -10.93 -7.07 2.74
CA HIS A 15 -11.24 -6.02 1.75
C HIS A 15 -11.88 -4.79 2.41
N LEU A 16 -12.85 -4.98 3.31
CA LEU A 16 -13.46 -3.87 4.05
C LEU A 16 -12.44 -3.12 4.89
N VAL A 17 -11.50 -3.84 5.52
CA VAL A 17 -10.37 -3.22 6.24
C VAL A 17 -9.50 -2.41 5.28
N ALA A 18 -9.15 -2.92 4.10
CA ALA A 18 -8.36 -2.19 3.11
C ALA A 18 -9.03 -0.88 2.64
N THR A 19 -10.37 -0.84 2.58
CA THR A 19 -11.13 0.35 2.19
C THR A 19 -11.44 1.33 3.34
N ASN A 20 -11.23 0.94 4.60
CA ASN A 20 -11.63 1.75 5.73
C ASN A 20 -10.64 2.92 5.96
N PRO A 21 -11.09 4.18 5.99
CA PRO A 21 -10.22 5.36 6.11
C PRO A 21 -9.58 5.54 7.51
N ASN A 22 -9.88 4.65 8.46
CA ASN A 22 -9.24 4.61 9.78
C ASN A 22 -8.26 3.44 9.90
N THR A 23 -8.02 2.69 8.82
CA THR A 23 -7.08 1.56 8.86
C THR A 23 -5.66 2.07 9.07
N PRO A 24 -4.95 1.56 10.10
CA PRO A 24 -3.57 1.95 10.36
C PRO A 24 -2.66 1.67 9.17
N GLY A 25 -1.63 2.49 8.99
CA GLY A 25 -0.73 2.38 7.84
C GLY A 25 -0.05 1.03 7.72
N GLU A 26 0.45 0.47 8.83
CA GLU A 26 1.05 -0.88 8.85
C GLU A 26 0.09 -1.94 8.27
N THR A 27 -1.17 -1.92 8.71
CA THR A 27 -2.20 -2.86 8.23
C THR A 27 -2.52 -2.65 6.76
N LEU A 28 -2.50 -1.40 6.27
CA LEU A 28 -2.63 -1.13 4.84
C LEU A 28 -1.46 -1.70 4.03
N LEU A 29 -0.24 -1.62 4.54
CA LEU A 29 0.94 -2.18 3.86
C LEU A 29 0.91 -3.71 3.81
N GLU A 30 0.47 -4.35 4.90
CA GLU A 30 0.26 -5.80 4.95
C GLU A 30 -0.79 -6.26 3.90
N LEU A 31 -1.85 -5.47 3.71
CA LEU A 31 -2.92 -5.76 2.75
C LEU A 31 -2.63 -5.33 1.30
N LEU A 32 -1.58 -4.52 1.08
CA LEU A 32 -1.30 -3.88 -0.21
C LEU A 32 -1.08 -4.90 -1.35
N ASN A 33 -0.42 -6.01 -1.07
CA ASN A 33 -0.18 -7.05 -2.08
C ASN A 33 -1.48 -7.79 -2.46
N GLU A 34 -2.40 -7.95 -1.52
CA GLU A 34 -3.68 -8.64 -1.75
C GLU A 34 -4.72 -7.72 -2.41
N PHE A 35 -4.79 -6.47 -1.94
CA PHE A 35 -5.80 -5.49 -2.36
C PHE A 35 -5.15 -4.18 -2.83
N PRO A 36 -4.37 -4.19 -3.94
CA PRO A 36 -3.64 -3.02 -4.37
C PRO A 36 -4.57 -1.83 -4.66
N LYS A 37 -5.67 -2.03 -5.40
CA LYS A 37 -6.60 -0.94 -5.72
C LYS A 37 -7.31 -0.37 -4.48
N PRO A 38 -7.90 -1.18 -3.58
CA PRO A 38 -8.46 -0.68 -2.32
C PRO A 38 -7.47 0.09 -1.46
N VAL A 39 -6.24 -0.42 -1.28
CA VAL A 39 -5.23 0.25 -0.46
C VAL A 39 -4.76 1.55 -1.11
N LEU A 40 -4.46 1.55 -2.41
CA LEU A 40 -4.04 2.76 -3.13
C LEU A 40 -5.10 3.86 -3.13
N SER A 41 -6.38 3.49 -3.02
CA SER A 41 -7.50 4.44 -2.93
C SER A 41 -7.83 4.86 -1.49
N ASN A 42 -7.12 4.33 -0.49
CA ASN A 42 -7.37 4.63 0.91
C ASN A 42 -6.76 5.99 1.30
N SER A 43 -7.54 6.84 1.98
CA SER A 43 -7.08 8.17 2.41
C SER A 43 -5.88 8.11 3.35
N GLN A 44 -5.79 7.12 4.23
CA GLN A 44 -4.62 6.95 5.10
C GLN A 44 -3.37 6.57 4.31
N PHE A 45 -3.51 5.76 3.26
CA PHE A 45 -2.39 5.44 2.38
C PHE A 45 -1.88 6.69 1.67
N SER A 46 -2.78 7.56 1.21
CA SER A 46 -2.41 8.86 0.64
C SER A 46 -1.63 9.72 1.65
N ILE A 47 -2.04 9.74 2.92
CA ILE A 47 -1.33 10.49 3.98
C ILE A 47 0.08 9.91 4.21
N LEU A 48 0.24 8.59 4.24
CA LEU A 48 1.56 7.96 4.38
C LEU A 48 2.50 8.39 3.25
N CYS A 49 1.98 8.43 2.01
CA CYS A 49 2.73 8.90 0.85
C CYS A 49 3.10 10.37 0.97
N SER A 50 2.15 11.23 1.37
CA SER A 50 2.39 12.68 1.50
C SER A 50 3.34 13.05 2.64
N THR A 51 3.42 12.21 3.68
CA THR A 51 4.29 12.43 4.84
C THR A 51 5.64 11.73 4.73
N ASP A 52 5.92 11.06 3.61
CA ASP A 52 7.12 10.23 3.41
C ASP A 52 7.38 9.27 4.57
N SER A 53 6.32 8.57 5.00
CA SER A 53 6.36 7.72 6.19
C SER A 53 7.42 6.61 6.05
N PRO A 54 8.24 6.34 7.08
CA PRO A 54 9.26 5.30 7.02
C PRO A 54 8.69 3.89 6.86
N LEU A 55 7.38 3.71 7.12
CA LEU A 55 6.68 2.47 6.85
C LEU A 55 6.73 2.10 5.37
N LEU A 56 6.74 3.09 4.46
CA LEU A 56 6.79 2.83 3.02
C LEU A 56 8.03 2.01 2.64
N TYR A 57 9.17 2.22 3.29
CA TYR A 57 10.42 1.48 3.07
C TYR A 57 10.31 -0.02 3.36
N GLN A 58 9.26 -0.47 4.05
CA GLN A 58 9.01 -1.87 4.35
C GLN A 58 8.23 -2.61 3.24
N ILE A 59 7.71 -1.88 2.25
CA ILE A 59 6.98 -2.49 1.13
C ILE A 59 7.94 -3.41 0.33
N PRO A 60 7.62 -4.70 0.17
CA PRO A 60 8.45 -5.63 -0.59
C PRO A 60 8.62 -5.18 -2.05
N LEU A 61 9.80 -5.42 -2.62
CA LEU A 61 10.08 -5.09 -4.02
C LEU A 61 9.12 -5.79 -4.99
N SER A 62 8.70 -7.03 -4.68
CA SER A 62 7.68 -7.76 -5.46
C SER A 62 6.35 -7.00 -5.53
N THR A 63 5.93 -6.40 -4.42
CA THR A 63 4.73 -5.55 -4.36
C THR A 63 4.93 -4.29 -5.18
N ILE A 64 6.10 -3.64 -5.11
CA ILE A 64 6.40 -2.46 -5.94
C ILE A 64 6.30 -2.81 -7.44
N CYS A 65 6.90 -3.93 -7.87
CA CYS A 65 6.81 -4.42 -9.25
C CYS A 65 5.36 -4.67 -9.68
N LEU A 66 4.55 -5.30 -8.81
CA LEU A 66 3.12 -5.48 -9.05
C LEU A 66 2.40 -4.15 -9.27
N LEU A 67 2.67 -3.13 -8.44
CA LEU A 67 2.04 -1.82 -8.55
C LEU A 67 2.43 -1.09 -9.84
N VAL A 68 3.69 -1.20 -10.29
CA VAL A 68 4.14 -0.67 -11.59
C VAL A 68 3.37 -1.34 -12.73
N GLN A 69 3.23 -2.67 -12.70
CA GLN A 69 2.53 -3.42 -13.73
C GLN A 69 1.04 -3.09 -13.81
N LEU A 70 0.41 -2.84 -12.67
CA LEU A 70 -1.03 -2.54 -12.61
C LEU A 70 -1.38 -1.15 -13.16
N LYS A 71 -0.41 -0.25 -13.39
CA LYS A 71 -0.64 1.16 -13.78
C LYS A 71 -1.63 1.90 -12.87
N THR A 72 -1.81 1.42 -11.63
CA THR A 72 -2.84 1.91 -10.71
C THR A 72 -2.27 2.74 -9.58
N ALA A 73 -0.96 2.70 -9.34
CA ALA A 73 -0.35 3.52 -8.29
C ALA A 73 -0.25 4.98 -8.76
N PRO A 74 -0.52 5.96 -7.88
CA PRO A 74 -0.32 7.37 -8.21
C PRO A 74 1.13 7.65 -8.64
N ASP A 75 1.34 8.55 -9.60
CA ASP A 75 2.69 8.93 -10.06
C ASP A 75 3.59 9.42 -8.90
N SER A 76 2.98 10.03 -7.88
CA SER A 76 3.65 10.45 -6.64
C SER A 76 4.26 9.30 -5.84
N PHE A 77 3.73 8.07 -5.97
CA PHE A 77 4.30 6.88 -5.35
C PHE A 77 5.63 6.47 -6.00
N PHE A 78 5.79 6.73 -7.30
CA PHE A 78 6.95 6.31 -8.08
C PHE A 78 8.06 7.37 -8.12
N ASN A 79 7.72 8.65 -8.09
CA ASN A 79 8.66 9.77 -8.28
C ASN A 79 9.78 9.87 -7.22
N GLY A 80 9.61 9.27 -6.04
CA GLY A 80 10.66 9.21 -5.01
C GLY A 80 11.37 7.84 -4.88
N ARG A 81 10.70 6.74 -5.28
CA ARG A 81 11.16 5.37 -4.98
C ARG A 81 11.84 4.67 -6.15
N LEU A 82 11.41 4.92 -7.39
CA LEU A 82 12.01 4.28 -8.57
C LEU A 82 13.43 4.79 -8.87
N THR A 83 13.70 6.05 -8.56
CA THR A 83 14.99 6.70 -8.81
C THR A 83 16.12 6.15 -7.95
N ILE A 84 15.80 5.54 -6.80
CA ILE A 84 16.80 5.02 -5.84
C ILE A 84 16.97 3.49 -6.00
N GLN A 85 15.94 2.76 -6.42
CA GLN A 85 15.96 1.29 -6.48
C GLN A 85 16.18 0.69 -7.88
N ILE A 86 16.00 1.46 -8.96
CA ILE A 86 16.38 1.03 -10.30
C ILE A 86 17.54 1.93 -10.73
N PRO A 87 18.79 1.41 -10.79
CA PRO A 87 19.86 2.14 -11.43
C PRO A 87 19.41 2.41 -12.86
N MET A 88 19.42 3.68 -13.25
CA MET A 88 19.18 4.11 -14.62
C MET A 88 20.25 3.43 -15.49
N PHE A 89 19.87 2.40 -16.24
CA PHE A 89 20.69 1.81 -17.30
C PHE A 89 20.18 2.31 -18.65
#